data_AF-A0A8H2LEC6-F1
#
_entry.id   AF-A0A8H2LEC6-F1
#
_cell.length_a   1.000
_cell.length_b   1.000
_cell.length_c   1.000
_cell.angle_alpha   90.00
_cell.angle_beta   90.00
_cell.angle_gamma   90.00
#
_symmetry.space_group_name_H-M   'P 1'
#
loop_
_entity.id
_entity.type
_entity.pdbx_description
1 polymer ?
#
loop_
_entity_poly.entity_id
_entity_poly.type
_entity_poly.pdbx_seq_one_letter_code
_entity_poly.pdbx_strand_id
1 'polypeptide(L)' 'MKKNTISYLLILVGSAIAIYADAEEQQNLILLVVGIIILIVGIYRISSTIESKTDKEDTVNYKEDKNEI' A
#
# COMPACT_ATOMS: atom_id res chain seq x y z
N MET A 1 -5.06 -5.24 -17.49
CA MET A 1 -3.91 -5.16 -16.57
C MET A 1 -4.07 -3.95 -15.67
N LYS A 2 -4.58 -4.15 -14.44
CA LYS A 2 -4.66 -3.08 -13.44
C LYS A 2 -3.24 -2.83 -12.95
N LYS A 3 -2.63 -1.70 -13.37
CA LYS A 3 -1.26 -1.36 -12.99
C LYS A 3 -1.29 -0.60 -11.67
N ASN A 4 -0.79 -1.22 -10.62
CA ASN A 4 -0.66 -0.68 -9.27
C ASN A 4 0.52 0.32 -9.20
N THR A 5 0.73 1.10 -10.25
CA THR A 5 1.92 1.94 -10.48
C THR A 5 1.91 3.23 -9.66
N ILE A 6 0.75 3.64 -9.16
CA ILE A 6 0.59 4.88 -8.37
C ILE A 6 1.39 4.83 -7.06
N SER A 7 1.40 3.68 -6.38
CA SER A 7 2.03 3.57 -5.07
C SER A 7 3.54 3.48 -5.17
N TYR A 8 4.07 2.80 -6.20
CA TYR A 8 5.50 2.79 -6.50
C TYR A 8 6.03 4.18 -6.88
N LEU A 9 5.27 4.96 -7.67
CA LEU A 9 5.60 6.35 -7.97
C LEU A 9 5.66 7.23 -6.72
N LEU A 10 4.75 7.01 -5.76
CA LEU A 10 4.72 7.75 -4.49
C LEU A 10 5.98 7.54 -3.64
N ILE A 11 6.47 6.30 -3.56
CA ILE A 11 7.70 5.95 -2.83
C ILE A 11 8.93 6.56 -3.52
N LEU A 12 8.98 6.50 -4.86
CA LEU A 12 10.08 7.04 -5.66
C LEU A 12 10.21 8.57 -5.47
N VAL A 13 9.09 9.28 -5.50
CA VAL A 13 9.05 10.73 -5.30
C VAL A 13 9.37 11.10 -3.85
N GLY A 14 8.81 10.40 -2.86
CA GLY A 14 9.11 10.64 -1.44
C GLY A 14 10.59 10.43 -1.11
N SER A 15 11.22 9.41 -1.71
CA SER A 15 12.65 9.13 -1.54
C SER A 15 13.53 10.21 -2.15
N ALA A 16 13.19 10.71 -3.35
CA ALA A 16 13.95 11.79 -3.98
C ALA A 16 13.90 13.09 -3.18
N ILE A 17 12.73 13.43 -2.63
CA ILE A 17 12.54 14.64 -1.79
C ILE A 17 13.33 14.52 -0.48
N ALA A 18 13.32 13.35 0.17
CA ALA A 18 14.06 13.14 1.41
C ALA A 18 15.58 13.26 1.21
N ILE A 19 16.10 12.68 0.12
CA ILE A 19 17.53 12.78 -0.24
C ILE A 19 17.90 14.24 -0.55
N TYR A 20 17.06 14.95 -1.30
CA TYR A 20 17.30 16.36 -1.63
C TYR A 20 17.31 17.26 -0.39
N ALA A 21 16.38 17.03 0.56
CA ALA A 21 16.28 17.79 1.79
C ALA A 21 17.46 17.57 2.76
N ASP A 22 18.08 16.38 2.72
CA ASP A 22 19.24 16.02 3.56
C ASP A 22 20.58 16.47 2.96
N ALA A 23 20.66 16.61 1.63
CA ALA A 23 21.88 16.95 0.91
C ALA A 23 22.24 18.45 0.93
N GLU A 24 21.35 19.34 1.38
CA GLU A 24 21.65 20.77 1.53
C GLU A 24 22.52 21.02 2.79
N GLU A 25 23.50 21.93 2.68
CA GLU A 25 24.37 22.34 3.81
C GLU A 25 23.58 22.87 5.00
N GLN A 26 22.45 23.54 4.74
CA GLN A 26 21.43 23.82 5.74
C GLN A 26 20.32 22.79 5.59
N GLN A 27 20.46 21.66 6.29
CA GLN A 27 19.43 20.65 6.36
C GLN A 27 18.10 21.29 6.77
N ASN A 28 17.18 21.37 5.82
CA ASN A 28 15.86 21.89 6.08
C ASN A 28 15.06 20.80 6.78
N LEU A 29 15.23 20.73 8.11
CA LEU A 29 14.63 19.70 8.98
C LEU A 29 13.12 19.56 8.74
N ILE A 30 12.44 20.67 8.45
CA ILE A 30 11.02 20.68 8.12
C ILE A 30 10.77 19.90 6.82
N LEU A 31 11.56 20.16 5.78
CA LEU A 31 11.45 19.48 4.49
C LEU A 31 11.81 17.99 4.59
N LEU A 32 12.81 17.65 5.42
CA LEU A 32 13.22 16.27 5.70
C LEU A 32 12.12 15.48 6.41
N VAL A 33 11.55 16.04 7.48
CA VAL A 33 10.45 15.41 8.23
C VAL A 33 9.21 15.24 7.35
N VAL A 34 8.88 16.24 6.52
CA VAL A 34 7.79 16.14 5.54
C VAL A 34 8.04 15.02 4.54
N GLY A 35 9.26 14.88 4.01
CA GLY A 35 9.64 13.79 3.11
C GLY A 35 9.46 12.41 3.74
N ILE A 36 9.86 12.24 5.00
CA ILE A 36 9.70 10.99 5.75
C ILE A 36 8.22 10.68 6.00
N ILE A 37 7.40 11.67 6.39
CA ILE A 37 5.97 11.47 6.60
C ILE A 37 5.28 11.04 5.29
N ILE A 38 5.63 11.66 4.16
CA ILE A 38 5.12 11.27 2.84
C ILE A 38 5.51 9.83 2.50
N LEU A 39 6.74 9.42 2.81
CA LEU A 39 7.20 8.04 2.62
C LEU A 39 6.39 7.05 3.48
N ILE A 40 6.21 7.32 4.77
CA ILE A 40 5.45 6.46 5.69
C ILE A 40 4.00 6.33 5.20
N VAL A 41 3.36 7.43 4.78
CA VAL A 41 2.00 7.42 4.24
C VAL A 41 1.94 6.66 2.91
N GLY A 42 2.93 6.81 2.04
CA GLY A 42 3.01 6.09 0.76
C GLY A 42 3.13 4.58 0.95
N ILE A 43 3.96 4.15 1.90
CA ILE A 43 4.08 2.74 2.30
C ILE A 43 2.79 2.27 2.96
N TYR A 44 2.19 3.04 3.86
CA TYR A 44 0.92 2.67 4.49
C TYR A 44 -0.18 2.45 3.45
N ARG A 45 -0.27 3.31 2.44
CA ARG A 45 -1.24 3.19 1.35
C ARG A 45 -1.00 1.95 0.48
N ILE A 46 0.26 1.57 0.23
CA ILE A 46 0.54 0.34 -0.52
C ILE A 46 0.14 -0.88 0.29
N SER A 47 0.44 -0.89 1.59
CA SER A 47 0.09 -1.97 2.50
C SER A 47 -1.42 -2.07 2.74
N SER A 48 -2.15 -0.96 2.81
CA SER A 48 -3.61 -0.96 3.00
C SER A 48 -4.39 -1.25 1.72
N THR A 49 -3.83 -0.95 0.53
CA THR A 49 -4.44 -1.39 -0.75
C THR A 49 -4.32 -2.91 -0.94
N ILE A 50 -3.42 -3.57 -0.20
CA ILE A 50 -3.34 -5.04 -0.12
C ILE A 50 -4.42 -5.60 0.83
N GLU A 51 -5.31 -4.77 1.41
CA GLU A 51 -6.51 -5.30 2.08
C GLU A 51 -7.27 -6.22 1.13
N SER A 52 -7.38 -7.43 1.63
CA SER A 52 -7.64 -8.65 0.91
C SER A 52 -8.93 -8.55 0.12
N LYS A 53 -8.85 -8.86 -1.17
CA LYS A 53 -9.98 -9.50 -1.85
C LYS A 53 -10.19 -10.89 -1.25
N THR A 54 -10.69 -10.95 -0.02
CA THR A 54 -11.44 -12.11 0.48
C THR A 54 -12.91 -11.86 0.16
N ASP A 55 -13.20 -11.68 -1.11
CA ASP A 55 -14.56 -11.80 -1.65
C ASP A 55 -14.50 -12.81 -2.77
N LYS A 56 -14.47 -14.08 -2.38
CA LYS A 56 -14.99 -15.20 -3.19
C LYS A 56 -15.61 -16.20 -2.23
N GLU A 57 -16.81 -15.87 -1.79
CA GLU A 57 -17.97 -16.76 -1.81
C GLU A 57 -17.63 -18.27 -1.91
N ASP A 58 -17.20 -18.88 -0.81
CA ASP A 58 -17.30 -20.33 -0.66
C ASP A 58 -18.77 -20.65 -0.36
N THR A 59 -19.56 -20.76 -1.43
CA THR A 59 -20.90 -21.32 -1.41
C THR A 59 -20.81 -22.78 -0.98
N VAL A 60 -20.93 -23.02 0.33
CA VAL A 60 -21.07 -24.37 0.90
C VAL A 60 -22.40 -24.94 0.38
N ASN A 61 -22.36 -25.67 -0.73
CA ASN A 61 -23.45 -26.52 -1.17
C ASN A 61 -23.57 -27.69 -0.19
N TYR A 62 -24.40 -27.54 0.84
CA TYR A 62 -24.95 -28.69 1.57
C TYR A 62 -25.86 -29.44 0.58
N LYS A 63 -25.31 -30.45 -0.10
CA LYS A 63 -26.13 -31.46 -0.74
C LYS A 63 -26.77 -32.28 0.38
N GLU A 64 -28.08 -32.11 0.50
CA GLU A 64 -28.97 -32.92 1.29
C GLU A 64 -28.98 -34.33 0.69
N ASP A 65 -28.16 -35.24 1.26
CA ASP A 65 -28.20 -36.66 0.94
C ASP A 65 -29.40 -37.29 1.65
N LYS A 66 -30.57 -37.17 1.03
CA LYS A 66 -31.69 -38.07 1.31
C LYS A 66 -31.40 -39.39 0.61
N ASN A 67 -30.71 -40.28 1.30
CA ASN A 67 -30.78 -41.70 0.99
C ASN A 67 -31.71 -42.38 1.99
N GLU A 68 -32.89 -42.69 1.47
CA GLU A 68 -33.74 -43.82 1.87
C GLU A 68 -32.86 -45.05 2.18
N ILE A 69 -33.00 -45.63 3.39
CA ILE A 69 -33.35 -47.05 3.63
C ILE A 69 -34.09 -47.15 4.96
#